data_AF-A0A2T8FFF4-F1
#
_entry.id   AF-A0A2T8FFF4-F1
#
_cell.length_a   1.000
_cell.length_b   1.000
_cell.length_c   1.000
_cell.angle_alpha   90.00
_cell.angle_beta   90.00
_cell.angle_gamma   90.00
#
_symmetry.space_group_name_H-M   'P 1'
#
loop_
_entity.id
_entity.type
_entity.pdbx_description
1 polymer ?
#
loop_
_entity_poly.entity_id
_entity_poly.type
_entity_poly.pdbx_seq_one_letter_code
_entity_poly.pdbx_strand_id
1 'polypeptide(L)'
;MPRLFPASDAVRGTGVRRAVAAVATLALAGATLVGSGASAHSEGSTSEARRANVVTPGDFTGYGFDQCVAPTQAAMDKWLKQSPFLAVGIYISGDSRACRVQPNLSPEWISTQLAKGWRLLPIALGPQASCQPRFPRYKDDFKISPARANGYATAAAQGATEADKNAADAAAYGITPGSTLWYDLEGFDLGNTDCRESALVFLSAWTKRIRQHGYVAGVYSSAGSGIKMLDDARVERPGQFALPDRIWVARWDGVANTSTSYLRPDGWVPGGRVKQYQGGHNETWGGVTINIDRNFLDLGAGSVAPPESHCGGLKVSFWKYPALSAGSAPATRVEALQCLLKERGTYAGEVTGSYDEATVAAAQAWQTAHGFAPSGTFERAHWVALLAEGSAPVAKVGSMGDPVYRLQRALNAAGAGRFKAKGVFEGKTEAAVRRYQAAVGVRVSGVANPATWRKLLKGRS
;
A
#
# COMPACT_ATOMS: atom_id res chain seq x y z
N MET A 1 62.23 -19.09 -28.81
CA MET A 1 62.60 -20.52 -28.95
C MET A 1 61.34 -21.37 -28.83
N PRO A 2 61.13 -22.37 -29.70
CA PRO A 2 59.82 -22.93 -30.06
C PRO A 2 59.62 -24.40 -29.58
N ARG A 3 58.38 -24.93 -29.76
CA ARG A 3 57.99 -26.32 -30.13
C ARG A 3 56.44 -26.33 -30.24
N LEU A 4 55.76 -26.37 -31.40
CA LEU A 4 55.59 -27.38 -32.48
C LEU A 4 54.98 -28.74 -32.03
N PHE A 5 53.67 -28.90 -32.33
CA PHE A 5 52.84 -29.99 -32.95
C PHE A 5 53.26 -31.49 -32.89
N PRO A 6 52.39 -32.52 -33.15
CA PRO A 6 51.18 -32.61 -34.05
C PRO A 6 49.90 -33.23 -33.38
N ALA A 7 48.66 -33.24 -33.88
CA ALA A 7 47.96 -33.42 -35.18
C ALA A 7 47.52 -34.88 -35.53
N SER A 8 46.37 -34.97 -36.24
CA SER A 8 45.66 -36.10 -36.90
C SER A 8 44.49 -36.76 -36.14
N ASP A 9 43.33 -37.11 -36.72
CA ASP A 9 42.71 -36.85 -38.04
C ASP A 9 41.20 -37.26 -38.03
N ALA A 10 40.48 -36.73 -39.03
CA ALA A 10 39.15 -37.00 -39.62
C ALA A 10 38.38 -38.32 -39.27
N VAL A 11 37.03 -38.41 -39.38
CA VAL A 11 36.27 -38.59 -40.65
C VAL A 11 34.74 -38.40 -40.49
N ARG A 12 34.15 -37.99 -41.62
CA ARG A 12 32.76 -37.73 -42.05
C ARG A 12 31.72 -38.83 -41.76
N GLY A 13 30.43 -38.44 -41.79
CA GLY A 13 29.36 -39.31 -42.31
C GLY A 13 27.92 -38.99 -41.90
N THR A 14 27.26 -38.11 -42.66
CA THR A 14 25.87 -38.16 -43.16
C THR A 14 24.80 -39.02 -42.47
N GLY A 15 23.66 -38.40 -42.14
CA GLY A 15 22.41 -39.09 -41.80
C GLY A 15 21.62 -39.64 -43.00
N VAL A 16 20.55 -40.38 -42.72
CA VAL A 16 19.19 -40.32 -43.31
C VAL A 16 18.36 -41.57 -42.91
N ARG A 17 17.29 -41.31 -42.15
CA ARG A 17 15.88 -41.77 -42.19
C ARG A 17 15.43 -43.22 -42.55
N ARG A 18 14.30 -43.56 -41.89
CA ARG A 18 13.12 -44.41 -42.26
C ARG A 18 13.30 -45.93 -42.07
N ALA A 19 12.30 -46.75 -41.73
CA ALA A 19 10.86 -46.60 -41.41
C ALA A 19 10.30 -47.99 -41.01
N VAL A 20 9.22 -47.98 -40.21
CA VAL A 20 8.05 -48.92 -40.22
C VAL A 20 8.25 -50.41 -39.89
N ALA A 21 7.51 -50.87 -38.88
CA ALA A 21 6.64 -52.05 -38.99
C ALA A 21 5.57 -52.03 -37.89
N ALA A 22 4.30 -52.07 -38.31
CA ALA A 22 3.14 -52.37 -37.47
C ALA A 22 2.78 -53.84 -37.67
N VAL A 23 2.41 -54.53 -36.59
CA VAL A 23 1.66 -55.80 -36.66
C VAL A 23 0.58 -55.75 -35.58
N ALA A 24 -0.65 -55.97 -36.03
CA ALA A 24 -1.86 -56.07 -35.22
C ALA A 24 -2.14 -57.53 -34.85
N THR A 25 -2.73 -57.75 -33.68
CA THR A 25 -3.49 -58.97 -33.37
C THR A 25 -4.64 -58.63 -32.42
N LEU A 26 -5.86 -58.96 -32.85
CA LEU A 26 -7.10 -58.97 -32.05
C LEU A 26 -7.09 -60.17 -31.08
N ALA A 27 -7.67 -59.99 -29.89
CA ALA A 27 -8.31 -61.07 -29.13
C ALA A 27 -9.52 -60.55 -28.34
N LEU A 28 -10.59 -61.34 -28.38
CA LEU A 28 -11.95 -61.07 -27.93
C LEU A 28 -12.14 -61.06 -26.41
N ALA A 29 -13.25 -60.43 -26.03
CA ALA A 29 -13.87 -60.27 -24.71
C ALA A 29 -13.96 -61.53 -23.83
N GLY A 30 -13.70 -61.34 -22.53
CA GLY A 30 -14.14 -62.19 -21.44
C GLY A 30 -14.55 -61.30 -20.26
N ALA A 31 -15.85 -61.26 -19.95
CA ALA A 31 -16.39 -60.53 -18.81
C ALA A 31 -16.07 -61.27 -17.51
N THR A 32 -15.45 -60.58 -16.55
CA THR A 32 -15.47 -60.96 -15.13
C THR A 32 -15.70 -59.71 -14.28
N LEU A 33 -16.79 -59.73 -13.52
CA LEU A 33 -17.11 -58.76 -12.48
C LEU A 33 -16.21 -59.05 -11.27
N VAL A 34 -15.30 -58.13 -10.95
CA VAL A 34 -14.64 -58.08 -9.65
C VAL A 34 -14.73 -56.65 -9.14
N GLY A 35 -15.53 -56.48 -8.08
CA GLY A 35 -15.70 -55.23 -7.38
C GLY A 35 -14.35 -54.72 -6.86
N SER A 36 -13.99 -53.51 -7.28
CA SER A 36 -12.87 -52.77 -6.73
C SER A 36 -13.44 -51.59 -5.96
N GLY A 37 -13.35 -51.66 -4.64
CA GLY A 37 -13.59 -50.52 -3.76
C GLY A 37 -12.63 -49.40 -4.13
N ALA A 38 -13.16 -48.33 -4.72
CA ALA A 38 -12.41 -47.11 -4.90
C ALA A 38 -12.13 -46.52 -3.53
N SER A 39 -10.90 -46.72 -3.05
CA SER A 39 -10.33 -45.91 -1.99
C SER A 39 -10.23 -44.49 -2.52
N ALA A 40 -11.19 -43.66 -2.15
CA ALA A 40 -11.15 -42.22 -2.34
C ALA A 40 -9.91 -41.71 -1.60
N HIS A 41 -8.82 -41.54 -2.33
CA HIS A 41 -7.71 -40.72 -1.88
C HIS A 41 -8.26 -39.30 -1.83
N SER A 42 -8.50 -38.83 -0.61
CA SER A 42 -8.66 -37.42 -0.32
C SER A 42 -7.38 -36.73 -0.77
N GLU A 43 -7.39 -36.23 -2.00
CA GLU A 43 -6.52 -35.13 -2.37
C GLU A 43 -6.95 -33.96 -1.49
N GLY A 44 -6.08 -33.66 -0.54
CA GLY A 44 -6.25 -32.57 0.39
C GLY A 44 -6.55 -31.29 -0.40
N SER A 45 -7.69 -30.70 -0.05
CA SER A 45 -8.02 -29.29 -0.22
C SER A 45 -6.77 -28.41 -0.10
N THR A 46 -6.16 -28.09 -1.24
CA THR A 46 -5.14 -27.05 -1.37
C THR A 46 -5.62 -26.05 -2.41
N SER A 47 -6.73 -25.41 -2.10
CA SER A 47 -7.16 -24.19 -2.77
C SER A 47 -8.11 -23.44 -1.84
N GLU A 48 -7.57 -22.89 -0.75
CA GLU A 48 -8.00 -21.53 -0.43
C GLU A 48 -7.65 -20.72 -1.67
N ALA A 49 -8.65 -20.41 -2.50
CA ALA A 49 -8.47 -19.56 -3.66
C ALA A 49 -7.68 -18.33 -3.20
N ARG A 50 -6.42 -18.16 -3.66
CA ARG A 50 -5.61 -16.99 -3.34
C ARG A 50 -6.50 -15.78 -3.61
N ARG A 51 -6.92 -15.06 -2.55
CA ARG A 51 -7.72 -13.83 -2.72
C ARG A 51 -6.95 -12.95 -3.70
N ALA A 52 -7.67 -12.45 -4.72
CA ALA A 52 -7.06 -11.56 -5.70
C ALA A 52 -6.38 -10.39 -4.98
N ASN A 53 -5.20 -10.00 -5.46
CA ASN A 53 -4.48 -8.85 -4.93
C ASN A 53 -5.36 -7.59 -5.02
N VAL A 54 -5.33 -6.79 -3.97
CA VAL A 54 -6.08 -5.52 -3.94
C VAL A 54 -5.42 -4.48 -4.86
N VAL A 55 -6.23 -3.59 -5.44
CA VAL A 55 -5.77 -2.42 -6.19
C VAL A 55 -4.82 -1.59 -5.31
N THR A 56 -3.71 -1.14 -5.91
CA THR A 56 -2.68 -0.40 -5.20
C THR A 56 -2.15 0.81 -5.99
N PRO A 57 -1.82 1.95 -5.34
CA PRO A 57 -2.10 2.27 -3.94
C PRO A 57 -3.59 2.52 -3.65
N GLY A 58 -4.43 2.63 -4.70
CA GLY A 58 -5.86 2.90 -4.56
C GLY A 58 -6.13 4.31 -4.03
N ASP A 59 -7.18 4.44 -3.22
CA ASP A 59 -7.46 5.63 -2.41
C ASP A 59 -6.62 5.60 -1.13
N PHE A 60 -5.82 6.65 -0.91
CA PHE A 60 -4.91 6.70 0.21
C PHE A 60 -4.39 8.12 0.49
N THR A 61 -4.38 8.49 1.78
CA THR A 61 -3.65 9.68 2.26
C THR A 61 -2.69 9.26 3.36
N GLY A 62 -1.40 9.53 3.20
CA GLY A 62 -0.42 9.22 4.25
C GLY A 62 1.02 9.11 3.76
N TYR A 63 1.88 8.61 4.65
CA TYR A 63 3.32 8.52 4.40
C TYR A 63 3.67 7.29 3.56
N GLY A 64 4.50 7.52 2.56
CA GLY A 64 5.20 6.48 1.81
C GLY A 64 6.70 6.69 1.81
N PHE A 65 7.43 5.70 1.34
CA PHE A 65 8.84 5.83 0.99
C PHE A 65 9.10 5.09 -0.31
N ASP A 66 10.24 5.29 -0.93
CA ASP A 66 10.69 4.44 -2.01
C ASP A 66 12.19 4.17 -1.84
N GLN A 67 12.63 3.05 -2.41
CA GLN A 67 14.04 2.72 -2.55
C GLN A 67 14.22 1.83 -3.78
N CYS A 68 15.46 1.72 -4.24
CA CYS A 68 15.73 0.99 -5.46
C CYS A 68 15.39 -0.51 -5.33
N VAL A 69 15.99 -1.23 -4.38
CA VAL A 69 15.81 -2.67 -4.23
C VAL A 69 14.63 -2.96 -3.30
N ALA A 70 13.72 -3.85 -3.70
CA ALA A 70 12.66 -4.33 -2.83
C ALA A 70 13.24 -4.86 -1.50
N PRO A 71 12.82 -4.34 -0.33
CA PRO A 71 13.35 -4.80 0.95
C PRO A 71 12.99 -6.26 1.24
N THR A 72 13.79 -6.92 2.09
CA THR A 72 13.47 -8.28 2.55
C THR A 72 12.17 -8.32 3.35
N GLN A 73 11.52 -9.48 3.43
CA GLN A 73 10.28 -9.62 4.22
C GLN A 73 10.50 -9.24 5.70
N ALA A 74 11.64 -9.62 6.29
CA ALA A 74 11.97 -9.28 7.67
C ALA A 74 12.10 -7.76 7.88
N ALA A 75 12.69 -7.05 6.92
CA ALA A 75 12.76 -5.58 6.94
C ALA A 75 11.36 -4.97 6.86
N MET A 76 10.53 -5.43 5.91
CA MET A 76 9.15 -4.96 5.75
C MET A 76 8.31 -5.19 7.00
N ASP A 77 8.43 -6.33 7.67
CA ASP A 77 7.69 -6.64 8.90
C ASP A 77 8.10 -5.74 10.06
N LYS A 78 9.40 -5.43 10.19
CA LYS A 78 9.92 -4.52 11.21
C LYS A 78 9.48 -3.09 10.94
N TRP A 79 9.60 -2.63 9.70
CA TRP A 79 9.20 -1.30 9.29
C TRP A 79 7.70 -1.09 9.42
N LEU A 80 6.87 -2.04 8.99
CA LEU A 80 5.42 -1.96 9.15
C LEU A 80 5.04 -1.74 10.61
N LYS A 81 5.73 -2.36 11.57
CA LYS A 81 5.45 -2.23 13.01
C LYS A 81 5.98 -0.94 13.65
N GLN A 82 7.00 -0.32 13.08
CA GLN A 82 7.82 0.66 13.80
C GLN A 82 7.96 2.02 13.11
N SER A 83 7.86 2.07 11.78
CA SER A 83 7.98 3.30 10.96
C SER A 83 6.63 4.00 10.76
N PRO A 84 6.61 5.28 10.37
CA PRO A 84 5.37 5.99 10.06
C PRO A 84 4.77 5.62 8.70
N PHE A 85 5.49 4.86 7.87
CA PHE A 85 5.11 4.58 6.48
C PHE A 85 4.09 3.44 6.37
N LEU A 86 3.12 3.61 5.48
CA LEU A 86 2.18 2.57 5.05
C LEU A 86 2.14 2.41 3.53
N ALA A 87 2.95 3.19 2.80
CA ALA A 87 3.14 3.04 1.37
C ALA A 87 4.63 2.83 1.02
N VAL A 88 4.91 2.10 -0.07
CA VAL A 88 6.26 1.83 -0.55
C VAL A 88 6.34 1.83 -2.08
N GLY A 89 7.25 2.60 -2.65
CA GLY A 89 7.62 2.55 -4.06
C GLY A 89 8.57 1.39 -4.35
N ILE A 90 8.29 0.67 -5.44
CA ILE A 90 9.05 -0.50 -5.88
C ILE A 90 9.28 -0.45 -7.39
N TYR A 91 10.53 -0.63 -7.82
CA TYR A 91 10.86 -0.70 -9.24
C TYR A 91 10.52 -2.08 -9.81
N ILE A 92 9.46 -2.16 -10.61
CA ILE A 92 8.96 -3.41 -11.20
C ILE A 92 9.37 -3.58 -12.67
N SER A 93 9.61 -2.48 -13.39
CA SER A 93 9.79 -2.50 -14.85
C SER A 93 10.83 -1.46 -15.31
N GLY A 94 11.23 -1.55 -16.57
CA GLY A 94 12.09 -0.60 -17.27
C GLY A 94 13.58 -0.91 -17.21
N ASP A 95 14.24 -0.82 -18.37
CA ASP A 95 15.64 -1.20 -18.56
C ASP A 95 16.63 -0.17 -17.99
N SER A 96 16.20 1.07 -17.80
CA SER A 96 17.04 2.18 -17.32
C SER A 96 17.26 2.16 -15.79
N ARG A 97 16.53 1.33 -15.03
CA ARG A 97 16.60 1.28 -13.55
C ARG A 97 17.98 0.92 -13.02
N ALA A 98 18.42 1.58 -11.94
CA ALA A 98 19.75 1.32 -11.35
C ALA A 98 19.85 -0.09 -10.72
N CYS A 99 18.78 -0.50 -10.04
CA CYS A 99 18.59 -1.81 -9.43
C CYS A 99 17.97 -2.78 -10.43
N ARG A 100 18.74 -3.17 -11.46
CA ARG A 100 18.31 -4.16 -12.46
C ARG A 100 18.03 -5.54 -11.84
N VAL A 101 18.73 -5.86 -10.75
CA VAL A 101 18.52 -7.08 -9.97
C VAL A 101 17.64 -6.76 -8.76
N GLN A 102 16.49 -7.44 -8.68
CA GLN A 102 15.50 -7.29 -7.60
C GLN A 102 15.38 -8.61 -6.83
N PRO A 103 16.34 -8.96 -5.94
CA PRO A 103 16.44 -10.30 -5.35
C PRO A 103 15.25 -10.68 -4.46
N ASN A 104 14.50 -9.69 -3.95
CA ASN A 104 13.35 -9.93 -3.07
C ASN A 104 11.99 -9.71 -3.76
N LEU A 105 11.96 -9.16 -4.98
CA LEU A 105 10.71 -8.83 -5.65
C LEU A 105 10.18 -10.07 -6.38
N SER A 106 9.02 -10.56 -5.94
CA SER A 106 8.31 -11.67 -6.55
C SER A 106 6.79 -11.48 -6.43
N PRO A 107 5.97 -12.26 -7.15
CA PRO A 107 4.52 -12.27 -6.95
C PRO A 107 4.11 -12.57 -5.49
N GLU A 108 4.84 -13.45 -4.80
CA GLU A 108 4.67 -13.76 -3.38
C GLU A 108 4.98 -12.53 -2.50
N TRP A 109 6.03 -11.78 -2.81
CA TRP A 109 6.35 -10.56 -2.06
C TRP A 109 5.26 -9.51 -2.20
N ILE A 110 4.74 -9.29 -3.42
CA ILE A 110 3.64 -8.35 -3.71
C ILE A 110 2.40 -8.73 -2.91
N SER A 111 1.94 -9.97 -3.07
CA SER A 111 0.75 -10.46 -2.37
C SER A 111 0.90 -10.41 -0.86
N THR A 112 2.08 -10.74 -0.33
CA THR A 112 2.38 -10.64 1.11
C THR A 112 2.30 -9.20 1.62
N GLN A 113 2.84 -8.21 0.89
CA GLN A 113 2.79 -6.82 1.32
C GLN A 113 1.38 -6.27 1.28
N LEU A 114 0.64 -6.55 0.20
CA LEU A 114 -0.76 -6.11 0.05
C LEU A 114 -1.64 -6.73 1.14
N ALA A 115 -1.48 -8.02 1.44
CA ALA A 115 -2.21 -8.69 2.53
C ALA A 115 -1.88 -8.11 3.92
N LYS A 116 -0.66 -7.59 4.11
CA LYS A 116 -0.25 -6.88 5.35
C LYS A 116 -0.71 -5.42 5.39
N GLY A 117 -1.36 -4.92 4.34
CA GLY A 117 -1.92 -3.57 4.26
C GLY A 117 -0.95 -2.50 3.75
N TRP A 118 0.21 -2.87 3.21
CA TRP A 118 1.06 -1.90 2.51
C TRP A 118 0.39 -1.42 1.22
N ARG A 119 0.57 -0.13 0.91
CA ARG A 119 0.23 0.46 -0.39
C ARG A 119 1.48 0.49 -1.27
N LEU A 120 1.50 -0.32 -2.32
CA LEU A 120 2.60 -0.37 -3.27
C LEU A 120 2.43 0.73 -4.34
N LEU A 121 3.54 1.35 -4.73
CA LEU A 121 3.68 2.23 -5.88
C LEU A 121 4.62 1.55 -6.88
N PRO A 122 4.09 0.78 -7.85
CA PRO A 122 4.90 0.15 -8.88
C PRO A 122 5.50 1.17 -9.85
N ILE A 123 6.82 1.22 -9.92
CA ILE A 123 7.58 2.18 -10.72
C ILE A 123 8.18 1.48 -11.94
N ALA A 124 8.07 2.13 -13.09
CA ALA A 124 8.73 1.78 -14.33
C ALA A 124 9.75 2.88 -14.70
N LEU A 125 11.03 2.52 -14.80
CA LEU A 125 12.09 3.46 -15.19
C LEU A 125 12.67 3.00 -16.53
N GLY A 126 12.08 3.52 -17.61
CA GLY A 126 12.44 3.23 -18.99
C GLY A 126 13.21 4.37 -19.67
N PRO A 127 13.13 4.50 -21.00
CA PRO A 127 13.79 5.53 -21.79
C PRO A 127 13.59 6.94 -21.25
N GLN A 128 14.70 7.66 -21.06
CA GLN A 128 14.66 9.02 -20.51
C GLN A 128 14.67 10.08 -21.61
N ALA A 129 14.28 11.31 -21.24
CA ALA A 129 14.26 12.45 -22.15
C ALA A 129 15.61 12.65 -22.86
N SER A 130 15.58 13.02 -24.13
CA SER A 130 16.78 13.04 -24.99
C SER A 130 17.94 13.89 -24.44
N CYS A 131 17.59 14.99 -23.78
CA CYS A 131 18.50 15.96 -23.17
C CYS A 131 18.91 15.63 -21.73
N GLN A 132 18.47 14.50 -21.16
CA GLN A 132 18.93 14.07 -19.84
C GLN A 132 20.38 13.54 -19.92
N PRO A 133 21.38 14.20 -19.28
CA PRO A 133 22.79 13.82 -19.39
C PRO A 133 23.16 12.47 -18.78
N ARG A 134 22.37 11.93 -17.84
CA ARG A 134 22.70 10.68 -17.13
C ARG A 134 22.32 9.40 -17.90
N PHE A 135 21.72 9.55 -19.08
CA PHE A 135 21.19 8.45 -19.88
C PHE A 135 21.74 8.49 -21.32
N PRO A 136 21.66 7.40 -22.11
CA PRO A 136 21.31 6.06 -21.64
C PRO A 136 22.32 5.58 -20.60
N ARG A 137 21.83 4.89 -19.57
CA ARG A 137 22.69 4.48 -18.44
C ARG A 137 23.49 3.23 -18.77
N TYR A 138 22.96 2.40 -19.66
CA TYR A 138 23.48 1.09 -20.03
C TYR A 138 23.52 0.92 -21.56
N LYS A 139 24.24 -0.09 -22.06
CA LYS A 139 24.43 -0.28 -23.52
C LYS A 139 23.16 -0.71 -24.26
N ASP A 140 22.25 -1.35 -23.56
CA ASP A 140 20.94 -1.85 -24.02
C ASP A 140 19.80 -0.86 -23.73
N ASP A 141 20.13 0.32 -23.21
CA ASP A 141 19.19 1.40 -22.91
C ASP A 141 19.16 2.43 -24.04
N PHE A 142 18.04 3.11 -24.21
CA PHE A 142 17.88 4.12 -25.24
C PHE A 142 17.16 5.35 -24.70
N LYS A 143 17.35 6.48 -25.39
CA LYS A 143 16.64 7.72 -25.07
C LYS A 143 15.34 7.84 -25.85
N ILE A 144 14.41 8.62 -25.32
CA ILE A 144 13.27 9.12 -26.07
C ILE A 144 13.80 9.87 -27.29
N SER A 145 13.32 9.52 -28.48
CA SER A 145 13.79 10.10 -29.73
C SER A 145 13.32 11.56 -29.88
N PRO A 146 14.23 12.54 -30.04
CA PRO A 146 13.85 13.93 -30.28
C PRO A 146 13.49 14.21 -31.76
N ALA A 147 13.40 13.18 -32.61
CA ALA A 147 13.14 13.36 -34.03
C ALA A 147 11.74 13.94 -34.29
N ARG A 148 11.69 15.13 -34.89
CA ARG A 148 10.44 15.87 -35.17
C ARG A 148 9.51 15.21 -36.19
N ALA A 149 10.02 14.24 -36.96
CA ALA A 149 9.30 13.61 -38.07
C ALA A 149 7.90 13.14 -37.62
N ASN A 150 6.87 13.50 -38.40
CA ASN A 150 5.47 13.16 -38.16
C ASN A 150 4.98 13.50 -36.73
N GLY A 151 5.44 14.63 -36.18
CA GLY A 151 5.04 15.06 -34.83
C GLY A 151 5.59 14.17 -33.72
N TYR A 152 6.88 13.79 -33.83
CA TYR A 152 7.55 12.89 -32.88
C TYR A 152 6.98 11.47 -32.85
N ALA A 153 6.59 10.93 -34.01
CA ALA A 153 5.97 9.61 -34.11
C ALA A 153 6.81 8.48 -33.49
N THR A 154 8.15 8.57 -33.57
CA THR A 154 9.05 7.60 -32.91
C THR A 154 8.92 7.65 -31.39
N ALA A 155 8.85 8.84 -30.79
CA ALA A 155 8.65 8.97 -29.34
C ALA A 155 7.28 8.43 -28.90
N ALA A 156 6.24 8.65 -29.72
CA ALA A 156 4.92 8.07 -29.47
C ALA A 156 4.96 6.53 -29.50
N ALA A 157 5.61 5.94 -30.50
CA ALA A 157 5.78 4.48 -30.60
C ALA A 157 6.58 3.92 -29.41
N GLN A 158 7.68 4.59 -29.03
CA GLN A 158 8.44 4.23 -27.83
C GLN A 158 7.54 4.24 -26.58
N GLY A 159 6.72 5.27 -26.39
CA GLY A 159 5.81 5.38 -25.24
C GLY A 159 4.78 4.24 -25.19
N ALA A 160 4.19 3.88 -26.33
CA ALA A 160 3.23 2.78 -26.40
C ALA A 160 3.89 1.41 -26.14
N THR A 161 5.07 1.16 -26.72
CA THR A 161 5.82 -0.08 -26.49
C THR A 161 6.26 -0.21 -25.03
N GLU A 162 6.73 0.86 -24.42
CA GLU A 162 7.10 0.84 -23.00
C GLU A 162 5.89 0.59 -22.10
N ALA A 163 4.74 1.18 -22.41
CA ALA A 163 3.50 0.89 -21.68
C ALA A 163 3.08 -0.58 -21.77
N ASP A 164 3.21 -1.21 -22.94
CA ASP A 164 2.94 -2.64 -23.12
C ASP A 164 3.84 -3.51 -22.24
N LYS A 165 5.14 -3.21 -22.22
CA LYS A 165 6.10 -3.91 -21.34
C LYS A 165 5.77 -3.69 -19.86
N ASN A 166 5.51 -2.45 -19.45
CA ASN A 166 5.26 -2.12 -18.05
C ASN A 166 3.97 -2.78 -17.53
N ALA A 167 2.92 -2.84 -18.36
CA ALA A 167 1.68 -3.53 -18.04
C ALA A 167 1.87 -5.05 -17.94
N ALA A 168 2.66 -5.64 -18.85
CA ALA A 168 2.99 -7.07 -18.81
C ALA A 168 3.81 -7.44 -17.56
N ASP A 169 4.83 -6.65 -17.21
CA ASP A 169 5.63 -6.84 -15.99
C ASP A 169 4.75 -6.71 -14.73
N ALA A 170 3.88 -5.70 -14.68
CA ALA A 170 2.95 -5.51 -13.56
C ALA A 170 2.02 -6.74 -13.40
N ALA A 171 1.45 -7.22 -14.51
CA ALA A 171 0.60 -8.41 -14.50
C ALA A 171 1.37 -9.66 -14.06
N ALA A 172 2.62 -9.84 -14.50
CA ALA A 172 3.48 -10.96 -14.11
C ALA A 172 3.77 -10.97 -12.60
N TYR A 173 3.87 -9.80 -11.98
CA TYR A 173 3.98 -9.66 -10.52
C TYR A 173 2.64 -9.77 -9.76
N GLY A 174 1.53 -9.97 -10.46
CA GLY A 174 0.20 -10.05 -9.88
C GLY A 174 -0.37 -8.70 -9.42
N ILE A 175 0.15 -7.59 -9.95
CA ILE A 175 -0.44 -6.26 -9.72
C ILE A 175 -1.69 -6.19 -10.60
N THR A 176 -2.85 -6.01 -9.98
CA THR A 176 -4.14 -6.09 -10.69
C THR A 176 -4.47 -4.78 -11.43
N PRO A 177 -5.19 -4.82 -12.57
CA PRO A 177 -5.78 -3.64 -13.20
C PRO A 177 -6.57 -2.77 -12.21
N GLY A 178 -6.62 -1.47 -12.46
CA GLY A 178 -7.06 -0.44 -11.52
C GLY A 178 -5.94 0.08 -10.61
N SER A 179 -4.84 -0.66 -10.47
CA SER A 179 -3.63 -0.16 -9.79
C SER A 179 -2.96 0.97 -10.57
N THR A 180 -2.22 1.83 -9.87
CA THR A 180 -1.44 2.90 -10.51
C THR A 180 -0.06 2.39 -10.89
N LEU A 181 0.32 2.53 -12.15
CA LEU A 181 1.70 2.36 -12.60
C LEU A 181 2.34 3.74 -12.73
N TRP A 182 3.57 3.89 -12.23
CA TRP A 182 4.28 5.16 -12.21
C TRP A 182 5.42 5.14 -13.22
N TYR A 183 5.32 5.92 -14.29
CA TYR A 183 6.46 6.16 -15.16
C TYR A 183 7.42 7.15 -14.52
N ASP A 184 8.67 6.74 -14.32
CA ASP A 184 9.74 7.56 -13.78
C ASP A 184 10.46 8.28 -14.93
N LEU A 185 10.20 9.58 -15.06
CA LEU A 185 10.89 10.48 -15.98
C LEU A 185 11.73 11.49 -15.20
N GLU A 186 13.03 11.25 -15.16
CA GLU A 186 14.03 12.04 -14.45
C GLU A 186 14.09 13.48 -14.98
N GLY A 187 14.34 14.44 -14.09
CA GLY A 187 14.28 15.88 -14.43
C GLY A 187 15.25 16.30 -15.53
N PHE A 188 14.72 16.81 -16.64
CA PHE A 188 15.45 17.21 -17.85
C PHE A 188 15.30 18.71 -18.17
N ASP A 189 16.05 19.20 -19.16
CA ASP A 189 16.02 20.60 -19.58
C ASP A 189 14.75 20.94 -20.40
N LEU A 190 13.89 21.80 -19.85
CA LEU A 190 12.67 22.28 -20.52
C LEU A 190 12.94 23.30 -21.63
N GLY A 191 14.11 23.95 -21.63
CA GLY A 191 14.52 24.91 -22.65
C GLY A 191 14.80 24.24 -24.00
N ASN A 192 15.16 22.95 -23.98
CA ASN A 192 15.31 22.16 -25.19
C ASN A 192 13.94 21.72 -25.73
N THR A 193 13.47 22.42 -26.77
CA THR A 193 12.15 22.17 -27.39
C THR A 193 11.96 20.73 -27.83
N ASP A 194 12.92 20.14 -28.56
CA ASP A 194 12.72 18.78 -29.10
C ASP A 194 12.73 17.73 -28.01
N CYS A 195 13.56 17.91 -26.99
CA CYS A 195 13.57 17.07 -25.79
C CYS A 195 12.22 17.14 -25.06
N ARG A 196 11.73 18.36 -24.81
CA ARG A 196 10.46 18.59 -24.10
C ARG A 196 9.27 18.04 -24.87
N GLU A 197 9.14 18.36 -26.16
CA GLU A 197 7.98 17.94 -26.96
C GLU A 197 7.98 16.42 -27.20
N SER A 198 9.13 15.81 -27.48
CA SER A 198 9.21 14.35 -27.60
C SER A 198 8.89 13.63 -26.28
N ALA A 199 9.36 14.14 -25.13
CA ALA A 199 9.02 13.59 -23.82
C ALA A 199 7.52 13.68 -23.52
N LEU A 200 6.88 14.81 -23.89
CA LEU A 200 5.44 14.99 -23.73
C LEU A 200 4.63 14.05 -24.63
N VAL A 201 5.03 13.89 -25.89
CA VAL A 201 4.41 12.94 -26.85
C VAL A 201 4.57 11.50 -26.35
N PHE A 202 5.76 11.13 -25.87
CA PHE A 202 6.03 9.83 -25.26
C PHE A 202 5.09 9.56 -24.09
N LEU A 203 5.03 10.46 -23.10
CA LEU A 203 4.18 10.30 -21.91
C LEU A 203 2.69 10.23 -22.27
N SER A 204 2.26 10.99 -23.29
CA SER A 204 0.89 10.94 -23.79
C SER A 204 0.55 9.58 -24.40
N ALA A 205 1.44 9.02 -25.22
CA ALA A 205 1.25 7.69 -25.79
C ALA A 205 1.28 6.59 -24.71
N TRP A 206 2.24 6.67 -23.78
CA TRP A 206 2.33 5.77 -22.64
C TRP A 206 1.04 5.80 -21.80
N THR A 207 0.57 6.99 -21.43
CA THR A 207 -0.66 7.20 -20.66
C THR A 207 -1.88 6.57 -21.34
N LYS A 208 -2.08 6.82 -22.64
CA LYS A 208 -3.19 6.22 -23.40
C LYS A 208 -3.15 4.70 -23.34
N ARG A 209 -1.96 4.13 -23.51
CA ARG A 209 -1.77 2.68 -23.60
C ARG A 209 -1.90 2.00 -22.24
N ILE A 210 -1.39 2.57 -21.16
CA ILE A 210 -1.59 2.07 -19.78
C ILE A 210 -3.07 2.01 -19.41
N ARG A 211 -3.86 3.02 -19.79
CA ARG A 211 -5.32 3.02 -19.60
C ARG A 211 -6.00 1.91 -20.40
N GLN A 212 -5.55 1.61 -21.61
CA GLN A 212 -6.07 0.48 -22.40
C GLN A 212 -5.81 -0.88 -21.74
N HIS A 213 -4.74 -1.00 -20.95
CA HIS A 213 -4.46 -2.17 -20.10
C HIS A 213 -5.25 -2.17 -18.78
N GLY A 214 -6.11 -1.18 -18.56
CA GLY A 214 -6.95 -1.06 -17.38
C GLY A 214 -6.23 -0.52 -16.14
N TYR A 215 -5.01 -0.02 -16.25
CA TYR A 215 -4.28 0.60 -15.14
C TYR A 215 -4.49 2.12 -15.09
N VAL A 216 -4.25 2.70 -13.92
CA VAL A 216 -4.21 4.15 -13.72
C VAL A 216 -2.80 4.65 -14.07
N ALA A 217 -2.68 5.67 -14.92
CA ALA A 217 -1.39 6.20 -15.35
C ALA A 217 -0.87 7.26 -14.37
N GLY A 218 0.24 6.97 -13.70
CA GLY A 218 0.98 7.90 -12.85
C GLY A 218 2.29 8.33 -13.51
N VAL A 219 2.74 9.57 -13.29
CA VAL A 219 4.07 10.03 -13.72
C VAL A 219 4.83 10.63 -12.55
N TYR A 220 6.03 10.11 -12.30
CA TYR A 220 7.04 10.72 -11.43
C TYR A 220 7.97 11.61 -12.26
N SER A 221 8.26 12.82 -11.74
CA SER A 221 9.28 13.71 -12.30
C SER A 221 9.64 14.82 -11.31
N SER A 222 10.75 15.51 -11.55
CA SER A 222 11.10 16.78 -10.87
C SER A 222 10.03 17.86 -11.06
N ALA A 223 9.72 18.57 -9.97
CA ALA A 223 8.72 19.64 -9.92
C ALA A 223 8.96 20.73 -10.97
N GLY A 224 10.20 21.16 -11.16
CA GLY A 224 10.59 22.21 -12.10
C GLY A 224 10.84 21.74 -13.53
N SER A 225 10.62 20.47 -13.83
CA SER A 225 10.88 19.86 -15.12
C SER A 225 9.62 19.16 -15.66
N GLY A 226 9.58 17.84 -15.78
CA GLY A 226 8.45 17.11 -16.36
C GLY A 226 7.10 17.38 -15.69
N ILE A 227 7.06 17.63 -14.37
CA ILE A 227 5.80 17.99 -13.68
C ILE A 227 5.29 19.36 -14.16
N LYS A 228 6.18 20.36 -14.23
CA LYS A 228 5.84 21.66 -14.81
C LYS A 228 5.43 21.54 -16.28
N MET A 229 6.16 20.75 -17.08
CA MET A 229 5.80 20.49 -18.48
C MET A 229 4.39 19.94 -18.63
N LEU A 230 4.01 18.97 -17.79
CA LEU A 230 2.66 18.38 -17.81
C LEU A 230 1.59 19.41 -17.43
N ASP A 231 1.85 20.25 -16.43
CA ASP A 231 0.91 21.30 -16.02
C ASP A 231 0.77 22.42 -17.05
N ASP A 232 1.87 22.82 -17.70
CA ASP A 232 1.85 23.77 -18.81
C ASP A 232 1.06 23.19 -19.98
N ALA A 233 1.28 21.92 -20.35
CA ALA A 233 0.48 21.25 -21.38
C ALA A 233 -1.01 21.17 -21.02
N ARG A 234 -1.34 20.92 -19.74
CA ARG A 234 -2.72 20.89 -19.24
C ARG A 234 -3.47 22.20 -19.44
N VAL A 235 -2.81 23.32 -19.16
CA VAL A 235 -3.46 24.63 -19.17
C VAL A 235 -3.34 25.33 -20.52
N GLU A 236 -2.19 25.24 -21.17
CA GLU A 236 -1.90 26.00 -22.39
C GLU A 236 -2.28 25.24 -23.65
N ARG A 237 -2.41 23.90 -23.57
CA ARG A 237 -2.68 23.00 -24.72
C ARG A 237 -3.75 21.95 -24.38
N PRO A 238 -4.94 22.36 -23.88
CA PRO A 238 -5.97 21.43 -23.44
C PRO A 238 -6.40 20.49 -24.57
N GLY A 239 -6.51 19.20 -24.26
CA GLY A 239 -6.95 18.16 -25.20
C GLY A 239 -5.90 17.67 -26.22
N GLN A 240 -4.75 18.34 -26.34
CA GLN A 240 -3.71 17.91 -27.29
C GLN A 240 -2.95 16.66 -26.84
N PHE A 241 -2.77 16.50 -25.53
CA PHE A 241 -2.03 15.38 -24.93
C PHE A 241 -2.91 14.62 -23.96
N ALA A 242 -2.76 13.30 -23.93
CA ALA A 242 -3.29 12.52 -22.81
C ALA A 242 -2.38 12.72 -21.61
N LEU A 243 -2.89 13.40 -20.60
CA LEU A 243 -2.17 13.64 -19.36
C LEU A 243 -2.36 12.48 -18.38
N PRO A 244 -1.38 12.19 -17.52
CA PRO A 244 -1.50 11.11 -16.53
C PRO A 244 -2.66 11.39 -15.57
N ASP A 245 -3.23 10.32 -15.00
CA ASP A 245 -4.29 10.41 -14.00
C ASP A 245 -3.76 10.92 -12.65
N ARG A 246 -2.49 10.66 -12.36
CA ARG A 246 -1.81 11.01 -11.11
C ARG A 246 -0.40 11.51 -11.37
N ILE A 247 0.11 12.38 -10.51
CA ILE A 247 1.49 12.88 -10.57
C ILE A 247 2.23 12.61 -9.26
N TRP A 248 3.52 12.31 -9.37
CA TRP A 248 4.44 12.15 -8.26
C TRP A 248 5.56 13.17 -8.38
N VAL A 249 5.47 14.19 -7.55
CA VAL A 249 6.28 15.40 -7.65
C VAL A 249 7.57 15.23 -6.84
N ALA A 250 8.72 15.21 -7.50
CA ALA A 250 10.00 15.31 -6.79
C ALA A 250 10.26 16.77 -6.38
N ARG A 251 10.07 17.07 -5.10
CA ARG A 251 10.25 18.40 -4.50
C ARG A 251 10.76 18.25 -3.07
N TRP A 252 12.07 18.29 -2.90
CA TRP A 252 12.73 18.06 -1.62
C TRP A 252 12.72 19.30 -0.71
N ASP A 253 11.52 19.71 -0.27
CA ASP A 253 11.32 20.86 0.64
C ASP A 253 11.22 20.45 2.12
N GLY A 254 11.29 19.15 2.43
CA GLY A 254 11.17 18.62 3.78
C GLY A 254 9.74 18.63 4.35
N VAL A 255 8.74 19.06 3.56
CA VAL A 255 7.36 19.22 4.04
C VAL A 255 6.48 18.09 3.52
N ALA A 256 5.97 17.25 4.43
CA ALA A 256 5.10 16.13 4.12
C ALA A 256 3.66 16.57 3.76
N ASN A 257 3.50 17.07 2.53
CA ASN A 257 2.23 17.38 1.88
C ASN A 257 2.37 17.19 0.36
N THR A 258 1.33 17.46 -0.42
CA THR A 258 1.37 17.39 -1.90
C THR A 258 1.40 18.75 -2.60
N SER A 259 1.62 19.84 -1.84
CA SER A 259 1.68 21.20 -2.37
C SER A 259 3.06 21.52 -2.94
N THR A 260 3.09 22.37 -3.97
CA THR A 260 4.32 22.89 -4.58
C THR A 260 3.99 24.18 -5.34
N SER A 261 4.93 25.12 -5.40
CA SER A 261 4.80 26.36 -6.16
C SER A 261 5.02 26.19 -7.68
N TYR A 262 5.46 25.01 -8.12
CA TYR A 262 5.72 24.72 -9.53
C TYR A 262 4.47 24.27 -10.30
N LEU A 263 3.38 24.00 -9.58
CA LEU A 263 2.11 23.59 -10.14
C LEU A 263 1.07 24.66 -9.85
N ARG A 264 0.18 24.88 -10.81
CA ARG A 264 -1.04 25.66 -10.55
C ARG A 264 -1.88 24.97 -9.45
N PRO A 265 -2.59 25.73 -8.60
CA PRO A 265 -3.26 25.17 -7.42
C PRO A 265 -4.31 24.09 -7.74
N ASP A 266 -4.90 24.12 -8.93
CA ASP A 266 -5.96 23.24 -9.41
C ASP A 266 -5.49 21.94 -10.07
N GLY A 267 -4.20 21.81 -10.42
CA GLY A 267 -3.72 20.64 -11.18
C GLY A 267 -3.78 19.34 -10.38
N TRP A 268 -4.46 18.30 -10.86
CA TRP A 268 -4.52 16.99 -10.16
C TRP A 268 -5.00 17.06 -8.71
N VAL A 269 -5.84 18.04 -8.36
CA VAL A 269 -6.52 18.09 -7.05
C VAL A 269 -8.03 17.97 -7.23
N PRO A 270 -8.74 17.36 -6.28
CA PRO A 270 -8.21 16.57 -5.16
C PRO A 270 -7.69 15.19 -5.61
N GLY A 271 -6.83 14.55 -4.79
CA GLY A 271 -6.58 13.11 -4.93
C GLY A 271 -5.74 12.65 -6.12
N GLY A 272 -4.97 13.53 -6.76
CA GLY A 272 -4.13 13.17 -7.92
C GLY A 272 -2.64 13.29 -7.67
N ARG A 273 -2.18 13.49 -6.43
CA ARG A 273 -0.79 13.87 -6.15
C ARG A 273 -0.08 12.96 -5.15
N VAL A 274 1.19 12.71 -5.43
CA VAL A 274 2.21 12.25 -4.49
C VAL A 274 3.33 13.28 -4.51
N LYS A 275 4.03 13.48 -3.39
CA LYS A 275 5.24 14.30 -3.35
C LYS A 275 6.37 13.57 -2.67
N GLN A 276 7.48 13.42 -3.37
CA GLN A 276 8.75 13.04 -2.76
C GLN A 276 9.33 14.30 -2.12
N TYR A 277 9.24 14.39 -0.79
CA TYR A 277 9.58 15.59 -0.04
C TYR A 277 10.98 15.58 0.57
N GLN A 278 11.68 14.44 0.49
CA GLN A 278 13.07 14.31 0.91
C GLN A 278 13.74 13.19 0.11
N GLY A 279 14.87 13.49 -0.53
CA GLY A 279 15.69 12.51 -1.24
C GLY A 279 16.62 11.70 -0.34
N GLY A 280 17.43 10.85 -0.96
CA GLY A 280 18.13 9.72 -0.35
C GLY A 280 18.76 10.00 1.01
N HIS A 281 18.31 9.26 2.02
CA HIS A 281 18.86 9.30 3.37
C HIS A 281 18.59 7.99 4.10
N ASN A 282 19.39 7.70 5.13
CA ASN A 282 19.17 6.52 5.95
C ASN A 282 18.10 6.78 7.01
N GLU A 283 17.17 5.84 7.13
CA GLU A 283 16.27 5.76 8.27
C GLU A 283 16.40 4.40 8.96
N THR A 284 16.30 4.39 10.28
CA THR A 284 16.38 3.16 11.09
C THR A 284 15.09 2.97 11.88
N TRP A 285 14.38 1.89 11.56
CA TRP A 285 13.13 1.54 12.24
C TRP A 285 13.17 0.10 12.75
N GLY A 286 12.95 -0.08 14.06
CA GLY A 286 12.99 -1.42 14.67
C GLY A 286 14.34 -2.12 14.56
N GLY A 287 15.44 -1.35 14.46
CA GLY A 287 16.80 -1.85 14.29
C GLY A 287 17.21 -2.13 12.84
N VAL A 288 16.34 -1.86 11.87
CA VAL A 288 16.63 -2.07 10.44
C VAL A 288 16.82 -0.72 9.75
N THR A 289 18.01 -0.52 9.17
CA THR A 289 18.34 0.68 8.39
C THR A 289 18.08 0.45 6.91
N ILE A 290 17.39 1.40 6.27
CA ILE A 290 17.18 1.42 4.82
C ILE A 290 17.47 2.84 4.33
N ASN A 291 18.14 2.96 3.18
CA ASN A 291 18.28 4.23 2.48
C ASN A 291 17.01 4.46 1.65
N ILE A 292 16.31 5.55 1.90
CA ILE A 292 15.00 5.82 1.30
C ILE A 292 14.88 7.26 0.83
N ASP A 293 13.93 7.45 -0.08
CA ASP A 293 13.29 8.74 -0.31
C ASP A 293 11.93 8.75 0.42
N ARG A 294 11.55 9.91 0.96
CA ARG A 294 10.26 10.06 1.68
C ARG A 294 9.19 10.67 0.81
N ASN A 295 8.00 10.09 0.90
CA ASN A 295 6.84 10.46 0.12
C ASN A 295 5.62 10.78 1.00
N PHE A 296 4.80 11.71 0.53
CA PHE A 296 3.46 11.92 1.04
C PHE A 296 2.45 11.76 -0.09
N LEU A 297 1.43 10.93 0.14
CA LEU A 297 0.41 10.59 -0.83
C LEU A 297 -0.90 11.28 -0.47
N ASP A 298 -1.59 11.80 -1.50
CA ASP A 298 -2.98 12.22 -1.46
C ASP A 298 -3.67 11.77 -2.74
N LEU A 299 -4.23 10.55 -2.70
CA LEU A 299 -4.71 9.82 -3.88
C LEU A 299 -6.18 9.43 -3.75
N GLY A 300 -6.93 9.65 -4.84
CA GLY A 300 -8.35 9.38 -4.99
C GLY A 300 -9.20 10.06 -3.92
N ALA A 301 -10.07 9.31 -3.25
CA ALA A 301 -10.86 9.82 -2.12
C ALA A 301 -10.04 10.03 -0.84
N GLY A 302 -8.74 9.66 -0.85
CA GLY A 302 -7.90 9.62 0.33
C GLY A 302 -8.24 8.46 1.27
N SER A 303 -7.68 8.46 2.47
CA SER A 303 -8.03 7.45 3.47
C SER A 303 -9.40 7.77 4.09
N VAL A 304 -10.45 7.07 3.63
CA VAL A 304 -11.83 7.20 4.13
C VAL A 304 -12.27 5.93 4.85
N ALA A 305 -12.65 6.05 6.12
CA ALA A 305 -13.16 4.91 6.87
C ALA A 305 -14.63 4.64 6.54
N PRO A 306 -15.05 3.36 6.41
CA PRO A 306 -16.46 3.02 6.41
C PRO A 306 -17.15 3.55 7.68
N PRO A 307 -18.43 3.95 7.61
CA PRO A 307 -19.21 4.26 8.81
C PRO A 307 -19.26 3.04 9.74
N GLU A 308 -19.13 3.28 11.05
CA GLU A 308 -19.43 2.28 12.08
C GLU A 308 -20.89 2.46 12.57
N SER A 309 -21.51 1.35 12.98
CA SER A 309 -22.81 1.36 13.65
C SER A 309 -22.74 0.44 14.85
N HIS A 310 -23.29 0.88 15.97
CA HIS A 310 -23.36 0.15 17.23
C HIS A 310 -24.80 0.12 17.71
N CYS A 311 -25.30 -1.03 18.16
CA CYS A 311 -26.67 -1.22 18.67
C CYS A 311 -27.76 -0.38 17.96
N GLY A 312 -27.88 -0.49 16.63
CA GLY A 312 -28.88 0.25 15.87
C GLY A 312 -28.59 1.74 15.62
N GLY A 313 -27.32 2.15 15.63
CA GLY A 313 -26.88 3.53 15.35
C GLY A 313 -26.62 4.37 16.60
N LEU A 314 -26.52 3.73 17.75
CA LEU A 314 -26.21 4.36 19.03
C LEU A 314 -24.83 5.02 18.98
N LYS A 315 -24.76 6.25 19.49
CA LYS A 315 -23.52 7.00 19.55
C LYS A 315 -22.63 6.48 20.68
N VAL A 316 -21.53 5.84 20.33
CA VAL A 316 -20.50 5.39 21.30
C VAL A 316 -19.27 6.30 21.35
N SER A 317 -19.15 7.25 20.42
CA SER A 317 -17.98 8.13 20.25
C SER A 317 -18.18 9.48 20.94
N PHE A 318 -17.44 9.72 22.03
CA PHE A 318 -17.52 10.95 22.82
C PHE A 318 -16.16 11.62 23.03
N TRP A 319 -16.19 12.92 23.30
CA TRP A 319 -14.99 13.70 23.65
C TRP A 319 -14.42 13.38 25.03
N LYS A 320 -15.27 12.86 25.93
CA LYS A 320 -14.94 12.49 27.31
C LYS A 320 -15.80 11.30 27.73
N TYR A 321 -15.18 10.42 28.49
CA TYR A 321 -15.80 9.25 29.14
C TYR A 321 -15.65 9.40 30.66
N PRO A 322 -16.66 9.96 31.35
CA PRO A 322 -16.62 10.14 32.80
C PRO A 322 -16.76 8.80 33.52
N ALA A 323 -16.39 8.78 34.81
CA ALA A 323 -16.76 7.67 35.68
C ALA A 323 -18.30 7.56 35.75
N LEU A 324 -18.81 6.33 35.71
CA LEU A 324 -20.24 6.07 35.87
C LEU A 324 -20.50 5.39 37.22
N SER A 325 -21.43 5.94 37.97
CA SER A 325 -21.93 5.36 39.23
C SER A 325 -23.43 5.61 39.35
N ALA A 326 -24.09 4.81 40.19
CA ALA A 326 -25.51 4.96 40.48
C ALA A 326 -25.85 6.40 40.92
N GLY A 327 -26.93 6.94 40.39
CA GLY A 327 -27.44 8.29 40.73
C GLY A 327 -26.72 9.48 40.10
N SER A 328 -25.58 9.28 39.41
CA SER A 328 -24.81 10.39 38.80
C SER A 328 -24.39 10.15 37.33
N ALA A 329 -24.55 8.92 36.82
CA ALA A 329 -24.15 8.55 35.47
C ALA A 329 -25.03 9.24 34.40
N PRO A 330 -24.44 9.95 33.41
CA PRO A 330 -25.21 10.50 32.29
C PRO A 330 -25.81 9.39 31.43
N ALA A 331 -27.12 9.43 31.17
CA ALA A 331 -27.85 8.37 30.45
C ALA A 331 -27.18 7.95 29.13
N THR A 332 -26.81 8.92 28.29
CA THR A 332 -26.08 8.67 27.02
C THR A 332 -24.75 7.91 27.17
N ARG A 333 -24.09 7.95 28.33
CA ARG A 333 -22.84 7.21 28.57
C ARG A 333 -23.15 5.80 29.08
N VAL A 334 -24.22 5.67 29.83
CA VAL A 334 -24.73 4.36 30.26
C VAL A 334 -25.23 3.57 29.05
N GLU A 335 -25.98 4.20 28.15
CA GLU A 335 -26.38 3.66 26.85
C GLU A 335 -25.19 3.09 26.07
N ALA A 336 -24.11 3.88 25.97
CA ALA A 336 -22.90 3.45 25.29
C ALA A 336 -22.21 2.28 26.02
N LEU A 337 -22.16 2.31 27.36
CA LEU A 337 -21.60 1.21 28.16
C LEU A 337 -22.40 -0.07 27.94
N GLN A 338 -23.72 -0.03 28.12
CA GLN A 338 -24.64 -1.15 27.92
C GLN A 338 -24.52 -1.72 26.51
N CYS A 339 -24.51 -0.84 25.49
CA CYS A 339 -24.34 -1.25 24.10
C CYS A 339 -23.00 -1.99 23.88
N LEU A 340 -21.88 -1.41 24.33
CA LEU A 340 -20.57 -2.04 24.18
C LEU A 340 -20.46 -3.35 24.96
N LEU A 341 -20.99 -3.43 26.18
CA LEU A 341 -21.02 -4.67 26.96
C LEU A 341 -21.93 -5.74 26.33
N LYS A 342 -23.02 -5.34 25.66
CA LYS A 342 -23.92 -6.21 24.90
C LYS A 342 -23.23 -6.78 23.67
N GLU A 343 -22.52 -5.94 22.92
CA GLU A 343 -21.68 -6.38 21.78
C GLU A 343 -20.55 -7.34 22.20
N ARG A 344 -20.10 -7.27 23.46
CA ARG A 344 -19.14 -8.22 24.07
C ARG A 344 -19.78 -9.45 24.71
N GLY A 345 -21.11 -9.56 24.71
CA GLY A 345 -21.84 -10.68 25.31
C GLY A 345 -21.86 -10.70 26.85
N THR A 346 -21.49 -9.59 27.51
CA THR A 346 -21.47 -9.48 28.98
C THR A 346 -22.73 -8.81 29.55
N TYR A 347 -23.54 -8.17 28.70
CA TYR A 347 -24.81 -7.56 29.07
C TYR A 347 -25.95 -8.10 28.20
N ALA A 348 -26.93 -8.74 28.81
CA ALA A 348 -28.09 -9.33 28.11
C ALA A 348 -29.35 -8.43 28.14
N GLY A 349 -29.32 -7.35 28.93
CA GLY A 349 -30.46 -6.44 29.11
C GLY A 349 -30.71 -5.53 27.90
N GLU A 350 -31.79 -4.75 28.00
CA GLU A 350 -32.09 -3.68 27.05
C GLU A 350 -31.20 -2.46 27.28
N VAL A 351 -30.89 -1.72 26.22
CA VAL A 351 -30.09 -0.50 26.34
C VAL A 351 -31.00 0.62 26.85
N THR A 352 -31.09 0.77 28.17
CA THR A 352 -32.03 1.67 28.86
C THR A 352 -31.46 3.05 29.17
N GLY A 353 -30.12 3.19 29.22
CA GLY A 353 -29.46 4.39 29.73
C GLY A 353 -29.53 4.56 31.25
N SER A 354 -30.11 3.62 31.98
CA SER A 354 -30.12 3.60 33.45
C SER A 354 -28.93 2.79 33.97
N TYR A 355 -28.13 3.37 34.88
CA TYR A 355 -27.00 2.66 35.50
C TYR A 355 -27.51 1.80 36.66
N ASP A 356 -28.33 0.81 36.29
CA ASP A 356 -29.07 -0.09 37.17
C ASP A 356 -28.24 -1.30 37.65
N GLU A 357 -28.85 -2.15 38.49
CA GLU A 357 -28.20 -3.34 39.04
C GLU A 357 -27.72 -4.30 37.95
N ALA A 358 -28.47 -4.46 36.85
CA ALA A 358 -28.08 -5.30 35.72
C ALA A 358 -26.84 -4.74 35.01
N THR A 359 -26.77 -3.42 34.83
CA THR A 359 -25.62 -2.73 34.24
C THR A 359 -24.39 -2.83 35.14
N VAL A 360 -24.57 -2.67 36.46
CA VAL A 360 -23.49 -2.85 37.45
C VAL A 360 -22.96 -4.27 37.45
N ALA A 361 -23.84 -5.28 37.47
CA ALA A 361 -23.44 -6.68 37.43
C ALA A 361 -22.66 -7.03 36.16
N ALA A 362 -23.12 -6.56 34.99
CA ALA A 362 -22.42 -6.74 33.73
C ALA A 362 -21.06 -6.01 33.70
N ALA A 363 -20.99 -4.79 34.23
CA ALA A 363 -19.75 -4.03 34.34
C ALA A 363 -18.72 -4.74 35.25
N GLN A 364 -19.16 -5.27 36.39
CA GLN A 364 -18.31 -6.03 37.31
C GLN A 364 -17.83 -7.36 36.71
N ALA A 365 -18.70 -8.06 35.98
CA ALA A 365 -18.34 -9.27 35.25
C ALA A 365 -17.27 -8.97 34.18
N TRP A 366 -17.47 -7.91 33.39
CA TRP A 366 -16.49 -7.47 32.40
C TRP A 366 -15.17 -7.03 33.05
N GLN A 367 -15.21 -6.27 34.15
CA GLN A 367 -14.02 -5.86 34.91
C GLN A 367 -13.21 -7.08 35.37
N THR A 368 -13.88 -8.07 35.95
CA THR A 368 -13.27 -9.32 36.43
C THR A 368 -12.61 -10.08 35.27
N ALA A 369 -13.32 -10.24 34.15
CA ALA A 369 -12.81 -10.91 32.95
C ALA A 369 -11.55 -10.23 32.37
N HIS A 370 -11.37 -8.93 32.62
CA HIS A 370 -10.23 -8.14 32.16
C HIS A 370 -9.17 -7.89 33.25
N GLY A 371 -9.29 -8.55 34.41
CA GLY A 371 -8.30 -8.47 35.50
C GLY A 371 -8.35 -7.19 36.31
N PHE A 372 -9.46 -6.44 36.26
CA PHE A 372 -9.73 -5.33 37.18
C PHE A 372 -10.43 -5.86 38.44
N ALA A 373 -10.21 -5.19 39.57
CA ALA A 373 -11.01 -5.44 40.78
C ALA A 373 -12.46 -4.99 40.52
N PRO A 374 -13.47 -5.85 40.74
CA PRO A 374 -14.86 -5.49 40.47
C PRO A 374 -15.30 -4.34 41.38
N SER A 375 -15.89 -3.31 40.78
CA SER A 375 -16.39 -2.11 41.44
C SER A 375 -17.73 -1.72 40.84
N GLY A 376 -18.63 -1.19 41.67
CA GLY A 376 -19.88 -0.60 41.19
C GLY A 376 -19.67 0.64 40.30
N THR A 377 -18.47 1.22 40.27
CA THR A 377 -18.13 2.38 39.46
C THR A 377 -17.38 1.98 38.19
N PHE A 378 -17.83 2.45 37.02
CA PHE A 378 -17.12 2.28 35.76
C PHE A 378 -16.16 3.45 35.50
N GLU A 379 -14.95 3.32 36.02
CA GLU A 379 -13.90 4.34 35.98
C GLU A 379 -13.20 4.52 34.61
N ARG A 380 -12.31 5.53 34.54
CA ARG A 380 -11.51 5.85 33.35
C ARG A 380 -10.74 4.64 32.80
N ALA A 381 -10.07 3.88 33.68
CA ALA A 381 -9.27 2.74 33.25
C ALA A 381 -10.12 1.68 32.53
N HIS A 382 -11.35 1.46 33.01
CA HIS A 382 -12.30 0.54 32.40
C HIS A 382 -12.75 1.04 31.02
N TRP A 383 -13.06 2.33 30.88
CA TRP A 383 -13.36 2.93 29.57
C TRP A 383 -12.22 2.77 28.58
N VAL A 384 -10.98 3.07 28.97
CA VAL A 384 -9.81 2.96 28.08
C VAL A 384 -9.66 1.53 27.57
N ALA A 385 -9.79 0.53 28.45
CA ALA A 385 -9.68 -0.87 28.09
C ALA A 385 -10.85 -1.36 27.22
N LEU A 386 -12.10 -1.09 27.61
CA LEU A 386 -13.30 -1.49 26.86
C LEU A 386 -13.31 -0.91 25.44
N LEU A 387 -12.97 0.37 25.30
CA LEU A 387 -12.95 1.06 24.01
C LEU A 387 -11.81 0.60 23.11
N ALA A 388 -10.72 0.06 23.68
CA ALA A 388 -9.60 -0.49 22.93
C ALA A 388 -9.77 -1.98 22.58
N GLU A 389 -10.70 -2.67 23.21
CA GLU A 389 -10.89 -4.13 23.08
C GLU A 389 -11.18 -4.54 21.62
N GLY A 390 -10.68 -5.71 21.19
CA GLY A 390 -10.77 -6.19 19.81
C GLY A 390 -9.40 -6.36 19.14
N SER A 391 -9.37 -6.36 17.81
CA SER A 391 -8.11 -6.53 17.07
C SER A 391 -7.14 -5.37 17.38
N ALA A 392 -5.85 -5.66 17.50
CA ALA A 392 -4.82 -4.68 17.82
C ALA A 392 -3.77 -4.56 16.68
N PRO A 393 -4.19 -4.24 15.44
CA PRO A 393 -3.26 -4.09 14.34
C PRO A 393 -2.35 -2.89 14.56
N VAL A 394 -1.26 -2.83 13.81
CA VAL A 394 -0.47 -1.59 13.76
C VAL A 394 -1.31 -0.51 13.10
N ALA A 395 -1.55 0.59 13.79
CA ALA A 395 -2.24 1.75 13.23
C ALA A 395 -1.33 2.98 13.23
N LYS A 396 -1.31 3.70 12.10
CA LYS A 396 -0.48 4.87 11.84
C LYS A 396 -1.16 5.75 10.79
N VAL A 397 -0.55 6.88 10.42
CA VAL A 397 -1.15 7.78 9.42
C VAL A 397 -1.51 7.03 8.13
N GLY A 398 -2.77 7.17 7.71
CA GLY A 398 -3.36 6.48 6.57
C GLY A 398 -4.12 5.19 6.91
N SER A 399 -3.94 4.62 8.11
CA SER A 399 -4.79 3.53 8.62
C SER A 399 -6.24 3.99 8.80
N MET A 400 -7.19 3.07 8.61
CA MET A 400 -8.61 3.35 8.70
C MET A 400 -9.44 2.23 9.34
N GLY A 401 -10.72 2.48 9.60
CA GLY A 401 -11.73 1.48 10.00
C GLY A 401 -11.86 1.29 11.52
N ASP A 402 -12.51 0.18 11.90
CA ASP A 402 -12.83 -0.16 13.31
C ASP A 402 -11.62 -0.01 14.27
N PRO A 403 -10.42 -0.52 13.97
CA PRO A 403 -9.28 -0.36 14.88
C PRO A 403 -8.95 1.10 15.17
N VAL A 404 -9.12 1.99 14.19
CA VAL A 404 -8.85 3.42 14.37
C VAL A 404 -9.97 4.10 15.14
N TYR A 405 -11.24 3.73 14.91
CA TYR A 405 -12.36 4.22 15.71
C TYR A 405 -12.17 3.88 17.20
N ARG A 406 -11.82 2.62 17.49
CA ARG A 406 -11.50 2.16 18.85
C ARG A 406 -10.31 2.87 19.45
N LEU A 407 -9.20 2.98 18.71
CA LEU A 407 -8.02 3.72 19.16
C LEU A 407 -8.39 5.17 19.52
N GLN A 408 -9.16 5.83 18.66
CA GLN A 408 -9.63 7.19 18.87
C GLN A 408 -10.46 7.29 20.18
N ARG A 409 -11.48 6.46 20.34
CA ARG A 409 -12.30 6.45 21.56
C ARG A 409 -11.45 6.20 22.82
N ALA A 410 -10.55 5.23 22.78
CA ALA A 410 -9.67 4.89 23.89
C ALA A 410 -8.70 6.04 24.25
N LEU A 411 -8.15 6.74 23.24
CA LEU A 411 -7.32 7.92 23.46
C LEU A 411 -8.10 9.11 24.06
N ASN A 412 -9.36 9.31 23.66
CA ASN A 412 -10.24 10.30 24.31
C ASN A 412 -10.51 9.91 25.78
N ALA A 413 -10.79 8.64 26.07
CA ALA A 413 -10.98 8.15 27.44
C ALA A 413 -9.72 8.31 28.29
N ALA A 414 -8.53 8.06 27.71
CA ALA A 414 -7.24 8.24 28.36
C ALA A 414 -6.86 9.71 28.58
N GLY A 415 -7.61 10.66 28.02
CA GLY A 415 -7.29 12.10 28.10
C GLY A 415 -6.18 12.57 27.16
N ALA A 416 -5.66 11.68 26.29
CA ALA A 416 -4.65 12.02 25.28
C ALA A 416 -5.26 12.64 24.02
N GLY A 417 -6.55 12.36 23.77
CA GLY A 417 -7.31 12.80 22.61
C GLY A 417 -8.45 13.77 22.94
N ARG A 418 -8.85 14.53 21.92
CA ARG A 418 -10.12 15.28 21.88
C ARG A 418 -10.54 15.43 20.42
N PHE A 419 -11.11 14.37 19.85
CA PHE A 419 -11.63 14.34 18.47
C PHE A 419 -12.98 13.63 18.40
N LYS A 420 -13.79 13.97 17.39
CA LYS A 420 -14.88 13.09 16.93
C LYS A 420 -14.20 11.89 16.28
N ALA A 421 -14.44 10.67 16.75
CA ALA A 421 -13.88 9.49 16.11
C ALA A 421 -14.47 9.38 14.69
N LYS A 422 -13.59 9.31 13.69
CA LYS A 422 -13.93 9.22 12.26
C LYS A 422 -13.35 7.96 11.63
N GLY A 423 -12.65 7.14 12.41
CA GLY A 423 -12.03 5.92 11.92
C GLY A 423 -10.87 6.16 10.98
N VAL A 424 -10.37 7.38 10.81
CA VAL A 424 -9.19 7.70 9.99
C VAL A 424 -8.05 8.16 10.87
N PHE A 425 -6.88 7.56 10.68
CA PHE A 425 -5.68 7.91 11.41
C PHE A 425 -4.94 9.00 10.64
N GLU A 426 -5.11 10.23 11.10
CA GLU A 426 -4.54 11.45 10.54
C GLU A 426 -3.59 12.11 11.56
N GLY A 427 -2.96 13.24 11.21
CA GLY A 427 -1.96 13.90 12.06
C GLY A 427 -2.45 14.23 13.48
N LYS A 428 -3.75 14.51 13.66
CA LYS A 428 -4.33 14.72 15.00
C LYS A 428 -4.34 13.45 15.85
N THR A 429 -4.64 12.29 15.24
CA THR A 429 -4.57 10.98 15.89
C THR A 429 -3.12 10.62 16.21
N GLU A 430 -2.18 10.88 15.29
CA GLU A 430 -0.74 10.67 15.53
C GLU A 430 -0.26 11.45 16.76
N ALA A 431 -0.58 12.74 16.82
CA ALA A 431 -0.22 13.59 17.96
C ALA A 431 -0.82 13.08 19.28
N ALA A 432 -2.05 12.56 19.26
CA ALA A 432 -2.68 11.95 20.43
C ALA A 432 -2.01 10.65 20.85
N VAL A 433 -1.63 9.79 19.89
CA VAL A 433 -0.84 8.59 20.18
C VAL A 433 0.50 8.96 20.81
N ARG A 434 1.20 9.98 20.29
CA ARG A 434 2.48 10.44 20.87
C ARG A 434 2.31 10.90 22.33
N ARG A 435 1.28 11.71 22.62
CA ARG A 435 0.96 12.15 23.99
C ARG A 435 0.67 10.96 24.90
N TYR A 436 -0.16 10.02 24.45
CA TYR A 436 -0.48 8.81 25.19
C TYR A 436 0.77 7.98 25.48
N GLN A 437 1.60 7.73 24.47
CA GLN A 437 2.84 6.95 24.61
C GLN A 437 3.79 7.56 25.63
N ALA A 438 3.92 8.89 25.62
CA ALA A 438 4.71 9.63 26.61
C ALA A 438 4.15 9.45 28.03
N ALA A 439 2.82 9.57 28.20
CA ALA A 439 2.14 9.44 29.49
C ALA A 439 2.30 8.04 30.11
N VAL A 440 2.24 6.98 29.30
CA VAL A 440 2.29 5.58 29.79
C VAL A 440 3.67 4.92 29.75
N GLY A 441 4.71 5.71 29.46
CA GLY A 441 6.12 5.30 29.49
C GLY A 441 6.47 4.25 28.43
N VAL A 442 6.00 4.41 27.19
CA VAL A 442 6.43 3.59 26.04
C VAL A 442 7.10 4.47 24.99
N ARG A 443 7.86 3.86 24.08
CA ARG A 443 8.55 4.58 22.99
C ARG A 443 7.58 5.47 22.20
N VAL A 444 7.87 6.77 22.12
CA VAL A 444 7.04 7.78 21.45
C VAL A 444 7.27 7.73 19.93
N SER A 445 6.60 6.80 19.26
CA SER A 445 6.69 6.61 17.80
C SER A 445 5.62 7.35 17.02
N GLY A 446 4.48 7.69 17.64
CA GLY A 446 3.26 8.11 16.92
C GLY A 446 2.53 6.97 16.21
N VAL A 447 3.03 5.74 16.31
CA VAL A 447 2.43 4.52 15.76
C VAL A 447 1.81 3.71 16.88
N ALA A 448 0.52 3.40 16.78
CA ALA A 448 -0.17 2.48 17.70
C ALA A 448 0.24 1.03 17.37
N ASN A 449 1.39 0.64 17.92
CA ASN A 449 1.98 -0.70 17.80
C ASN A 449 1.53 -1.61 18.96
N PRO A 450 1.92 -2.90 18.99
CA PRO A 450 1.50 -3.83 20.05
C PRO A 450 1.81 -3.35 21.47
N ALA A 451 2.90 -2.60 21.69
CA ALA A 451 3.22 -2.05 23.00
C ALA A 451 2.23 -0.96 23.44
N THR A 452 1.78 -0.12 22.49
CA THR A 452 0.76 0.91 22.71
C THR A 452 -0.59 0.27 23.03
N TRP A 453 -1.02 -0.70 22.21
CA TRP A 453 -2.28 -1.43 22.43
C TRP A 453 -2.33 -2.16 23.76
N ARG A 454 -1.25 -2.83 24.17
CA ARG A 454 -1.19 -3.49 25.49
C ARG A 454 -1.39 -2.54 26.66
N LYS A 455 -0.97 -1.27 26.53
CA LYS A 455 -1.19 -0.26 27.59
C LYS A 455 -2.66 0.17 27.62
N LEU A 456 -3.27 0.39 26.44
CA LEU A 456 -4.69 0.74 26.33
C LEU A 456 -5.58 -0.39 26.87
N LEU A 457 -5.32 -1.63 26.48
CA LEU A 457 -6.07 -2.82 26.94
C LEU A 457 -5.94 -3.07 28.45
N LYS A 458 -4.91 -2.54 29.09
CA LYS A 458 -4.73 -2.57 30.57
C LYS A 458 -5.30 -1.32 31.26
N GLY A 459 -6.05 -0.50 30.54
CA GLY A 459 -6.67 0.72 31.08
C GLY A 459 -5.67 1.81 31.49
N ARG A 460 -4.42 1.78 31.00
CA ARG A 460 -3.40 2.78 31.35
C ARG A 460 -3.73 4.09 30.62
N SER A 461 -3.64 5.21 31.32
CA SER A 461 -3.91 6.57 30.80
C SER A 461 -2.85 7.55 31.25
#